data_AF-A0A946TM13-F1
#
_entry.id   AF-A0A946TM13-F1
#
_cell.length_a   1.000
_cell.length_b   1.000
_cell.length_c   1.000
_cell.angle_alpha   90.00
_cell.angle_beta   90.00
_cell.angle_gamma   90.00
#
_symmetry.space_group_name_H-M   'P 1'
#
loop_
_entity.id
_entity.type
_entity.pdbx_description
1 polymer ?
#
loop_
_entity_poly.entity_id
_entity_poly.type
_entity_poly.pdbx_seq_one_letter_code
_entity_poly.pdbx_strand_id
1 'polypeptide(L)'
;MEKETNQYTKSEELNLFIDKLKDNGFQVAVNKDISTYCFFSKDNKIGYVQYDRMMGFSFSSVHKPCRECGTGFGIHNDFASPTISNAIDCFVFAPNWAHSIDVQAVRKYESLEDWMERQTVLEYKFC
;
A
#
# COMPACT_ATOMS: atom_id res chain seq x y z
N MET A 1 0.69 6.41 -40.07
CA MET A 1 1.50 6.70 -38.88
C MET A 1 0.56 6.58 -37.69
N GLU A 2 0.31 5.34 -37.27
CA GLU A 2 -0.53 5.06 -36.11
C GLU A 2 0.21 5.54 -34.87
N LYS A 3 -0.44 6.40 -34.08
CA LYS A 3 0.06 6.73 -32.75
C LYS A 3 -0.22 5.52 -31.88
N GLU A 4 0.82 4.72 -31.63
CA GLU A 4 0.78 3.74 -30.55
C GLU A 4 0.43 4.49 -29.26
N THR A 5 -0.71 4.11 -28.71
CA THR A 5 -1.28 4.65 -27.50
C THR A 5 -0.32 4.42 -26.35
N ASN A 6 0.15 5.52 -25.76
CA ASN A 6 1.12 5.58 -24.67
C ASN A 6 0.88 4.47 -23.63
N GLN A 7 1.80 3.53 -23.63
CA GLN A 7 1.96 2.45 -22.66
C GLN A 7 2.00 3.05 -21.25
N TYR A 8 1.14 2.60 -20.33
CA TYR A 8 1.04 3.09 -18.96
C TYR A 8 2.40 3.06 -18.27
N THR A 9 3.08 4.21 -18.22
CA THR A 9 4.43 4.32 -17.64
C THR A 9 4.34 4.25 -16.12
N LYS A 10 5.13 3.34 -15.53
CA LYS A 10 5.40 3.22 -14.10
C LYS A 10 5.68 4.60 -13.49
N SER A 11 5.07 4.94 -12.35
CA SER A 11 5.37 6.21 -11.66
C SER A 11 6.81 6.18 -11.14
N GLU A 12 7.62 7.15 -11.56
CA GLU A 12 8.99 7.34 -11.08
C GLU A 12 8.99 7.70 -9.59
N GLU A 13 8.04 8.50 -9.15
CA GLU A 13 7.87 8.91 -7.75
C GLU A 13 7.61 7.72 -6.84
N LEU A 14 6.68 6.84 -7.23
CA LEU A 14 6.40 5.63 -6.45
C LEU A 14 7.61 4.71 -6.41
N ASN A 15 8.34 4.56 -7.53
CA ASN A 15 9.54 3.74 -7.57
C ASN A 15 10.64 4.27 -6.63
N LEU A 16 10.87 5.59 -6.62
CA LEU A 16 11.80 6.23 -5.67
C LEU A 16 11.39 5.98 -4.22
N PHE A 17 10.09 6.01 -3.92
CA PHE A 17 9.62 5.71 -2.58
C PHE A 17 9.72 4.22 -2.22
N ILE A 18 9.49 3.31 -3.19
CA ILE A 18 9.70 1.87 -3.02
C ILE A 18 11.16 1.58 -2.67
N ASP A 19 12.11 2.22 -3.35
CA ASP A 19 13.54 2.04 -3.04
C ASP A 19 13.85 2.55 -1.64
N LYS A 20 13.30 3.72 -1.25
CA LYS A 20 13.42 4.24 0.12
C LYS A 20 12.86 3.29 1.17
N LEU A 21 11.71 2.64 0.91
CA LEU A 21 11.14 1.62 1.80
C LEU A 21 12.10 0.45 1.97
N LYS A 22 12.65 -0.08 0.87
CA LYS A 22 13.61 -1.19 0.91
C LYS A 22 14.88 -0.84 1.67
N ASP A 23 15.43 0.35 1.45
CA ASP A 23 16.61 0.86 2.17
C ASP A 23 16.36 0.96 3.69
N ASN A 24 15.10 1.00 4.13
CA ASN A 24 14.70 1.03 5.54
C ASN A 24 14.20 -0.33 6.08
N GLY A 25 14.50 -1.42 5.35
CA GLY A 25 14.23 -2.79 5.76
C GLY A 25 12.77 -3.23 5.62
N PHE A 26 12.01 -2.60 4.71
CA PHE A 26 10.66 -3.04 4.40
C PHE A 26 10.68 -4.06 3.27
N GLN A 27 9.82 -5.08 3.37
CA GLN A 27 9.43 -5.90 2.22
C GLN A 27 8.40 -5.13 1.40
N VAL A 28 8.44 -5.25 0.07
CA VAL A 28 7.51 -4.54 -0.82
C VAL A 28 6.98 -5.48 -1.90
N ALA A 29 5.66 -5.52 -2.04
CA ALA A 29 4.93 -6.23 -3.09
C ALA A 29 4.33 -5.22 -4.08
N VAL A 30 4.62 -5.40 -5.37
CA VAL A 30 4.19 -4.52 -6.45
C VAL A 30 3.48 -5.34 -7.53
N ASN A 31 2.60 -4.70 -8.30
CA ASN A 31 2.11 -5.32 -9.52
C ASN A 31 3.18 -5.17 -10.63
N LYS A 32 3.43 -6.26 -11.36
CA LYS A 32 4.46 -6.36 -12.40
C LYS A 32 4.27 -5.34 -13.53
N ASP A 33 3.00 -5.14 -13.90
CA ASP A 33 2.63 -4.41 -15.10
C ASP A 33 2.31 -2.95 -14.80
N ILE A 34 1.88 -2.65 -13.57
CA ILE A 34 1.41 -1.31 -13.16
C ILE A 34 1.92 -0.99 -11.76
N SER A 35 2.82 -0.01 -11.64
CA SER A 35 3.29 0.48 -10.33
C SER A 35 2.64 1.83 -9.99
N THR A 36 1.31 1.86 -9.92
CA THR A 36 0.58 3.00 -9.32
C THR A 36 0.30 2.77 -7.84
N TYR A 37 0.55 1.57 -7.33
CA TYR A 37 0.47 1.26 -5.91
C TYR A 37 1.42 0.12 -5.53
N CYS A 38 1.68 -0.01 -4.24
CA CYS A 38 2.35 -1.16 -3.66
C CYS A 38 1.82 -1.46 -2.25
N PHE A 39 2.06 -2.69 -1.83
CA PHE A 39 1.93 -3.10 -0.45
C PHE A 39 3.31 -3.21 0.15
N PHE A 40 3.46 -2.84 1.40
CA PHE A 40 4.74 -2.91 2.10
C PHE A 40 4.56 -3.51 3.49
N SER A 41 5.61 -4.15 3.99
CA SER A 41 5.58 -4.87 5.25
C SER A 41 6.86 -4.65 6.06
N LYS A 42 6.69 -4.57 7.37
CA LYS A 42 7.77 -4.64 8.35
C LYS A 42 7.24 -5.23 9.65
N ASP A 43 7.99 -6.16 10.25
CA ASP A 43 7.61 -6.84 11.49
C ASP A 43 6.17 -7.40 11.47
N ASN A 44 5.81 -8.05 10.35
CA ASN A 44 4.49 -8.64 10.10
C ASN A 44 3.31 -7.66 10.06
N LYS A 45 3.58 -6.36 9.96
CA LYS A 45 2.55 -5.33 9.77
C LYS A 45 2.56 -4.87 8.33
N ILE A 46 1.37 -4.70 7.76
CA ILE A 46 1.20 -4.41 6.33
C ILE A 46 0.58 -3.02 6.17
N GLY A 47 1.14 -2.25 5.25
CA GLY A 47 0.60 -0.99 4.78
C GLY A 47 0.44 -1.00 3.27
N TYR A 48 -0.32 -0.03 2.80
CA TYR A 48 -0.59 0.21 1.39
C TYR A 48 -0.23 1.65 1.06
N VAL A 49 0.34 1.86 -0.12
CA VAL A 49 0.53 3.19 -0.70
C VAL A 49 0.17 3.16 -2.16
N GLN A 50 -0.53 4.20 -2.60
CA GLN A 50 -0.77 4.48 -4.00
C GLN A 50 -0.25 5.86 -4.36
N TYR A 51 0.14 6.01 -5.61
CA TYR A 51 0.49 7.28 -6.22
C TYR A 51 -0.47 7.57 -7.37
N ASP A 52 -1.13 8.71 -7.27
CA ASP A 52 -1.90 9.30 -8.35
C ASP A 52 -1.20 10.57 -8.83
N ARG A 53 -1.21 10.84 -10.15
CA ARG A 53 -0.52 12.01 -10.71
C ARG A 53 -1.16 13.35 -10.31
N MET A 54 -2.46 13.36 -10.05
CA MET A 54 -3.19 14.58 -9.68
C MET A 54 -3.26 14.77 -8.16
N MET A 55 -3.49 13.68 -7.43
CA MET A 55 -3.69 13.71 -5.98
C MET A 55 -2.40 13.44 -5.20
N GLY A 56 -1.35 12.88 -5.80
CA GLY A 56 -0.11 12.51 -5.12
C GLY A 56 -0.22 11.19 -4.37
N PHE A 57 0.52 11.06 -3.28
CA PHE A 57 0.56 9.83 -2.49
C PHE A 57 -0.61 9.73 -1.52
N SER A 58 -1.23 8.55 -1.48
CA SER A 58 -2.21 8.16 -0.46
C SER A 58 -1.79 6.87 0.21
N PHE A 59 -1.94 6.81 1.53
CA PHE A 59 -1.48 5.73 2.39
C PHE A 59 -2.65 5.17 3.19
N SER A 60 -2.70 3.85 3.31
CA SER A 60 -3.74 3.16 4.04
C SER A 60 -3.18 2.04 4.91
N SER A 61 -3.82 1.80 6.06
CA SER A 61 -3.63 0.56 6.81
C SER A 61 -4.25 -0.61 6.04
N VAL A 62 -3.78 -1.84 6.25
CA VAL A 62 -4.34 -3.03 5.61
C VAL A 62 -4.96 -3.99 6.63
N HIS A 63 -6.10 -4.58 6.30
CA HIS A 63 -6.75 -5.66 7.06
C HIS A 63 -7.54 -6.60 6.15
N LYS A 64 -8.00 -7.73 6.70
CA LYS A 64 -8.87 -8.68 6.00
C LYS A 64 -10.17 -7.98 5.59
N PRO A 65 -10.71 -8.25 4.38
CA PRO A 65 -11.96 -7.68 3.93
C PRO A 65 -13.08 -7.91 4.96
N CYS A 66 -13.81 -6.85 5.28
CA CYS A 66 -15.03 -6.90 6.08
C CYS A 66 -16.09 -5.94 5.47
N ARG A 67 -17.35 -6.12 5.87
CA ARG A 67 -18.46 -5.35 5.29
C ARG A 67 -18.48 -3.90 5.80
N GLU A 68 -17.99 -3.70 7.02
CA GLU A 68 -18.09 -2.46 7.79
C GLU A 68 -17.11 -1.40 7.26
N CYS A 69 -15.86 -1.79 7.03
CA CYS A 69 -14.80 -0.85 6.64
C CYS A 69 -13.91 -1.33 5.48
N GLY A 70 -14.34 -2.34 4.72
CA GLY A 70 -13.63 -2.80 3.53
C GLY A 70 -12.31 -3.49 3.86
N THR A 71 -11.21 -3.04 3.27
CA THR A 71 -9.87 -3.68 3.35
C THR A 71 -8.82 -2.85 4.05
N GLY A 72 -9.18 -1.64 4.51
CA GLY A 72 -8.24 -0.71 5.12
C GLY A 72 -8.86 0.64 5.46
N PHE A 73 -8.12 1.43 6.24
CA PHE A 73 -8.41 2.84 6.53
C PHE A 73 -7.37 3.73 5.87
N GLY A 74 -7.80 4.80 5.20
CA GLY A 74 -6.89 5.84 4.68
C GLY A 74 -6.29 6.65 5.83
N ILE A 75 -4.97 6.63 5.96
CA ILE A 75 -4.23 7.27 7.06
C ILE A 75 -3.70 8.64 6.64
N HIS A 76 -3.12 8.72 5.45
CA HIS A 76 -2.53 9.94 4.90
C HIS A 76 -2.99 10.10 3.46
N ASN A 77 -3.57 11.24 3.10
CA ASN A 77 -3.98 11.54 1.73
C ASN A 77 -3.26 12.80 1.23
N ASP A 78 -3.05 12.86 -0.07
CA ASP A 78 -2.61 14.03 -0.81
C ASP A 78 -1.21 14.55 -0.50
N PHE A 79 -0.22 13.64 -0.42
CA PHE A 79 1.17 14.00 -0.16
C PHE A 79 1.99 14.13 -1.44
N ALA A 80 2.68 15.26 -1.62
CA ALA A 80 3.66 15.44 -2.69
C ALA A 80 4.99 14.71 -2.42
N SER A 81 5.33 14.44 -1.16
CA SER A 81 6.62 13.87 -0.76
C SER A 81 6.48 12.89 0.40
N PRO A 82 6.50 11.58 0.14
CA PRO A 82 6.27 10.56 1.17
C PRO A 82 7.51 10.33 2.05
N THR A 83 7.27 10.04 3.33
CA THR A 83 8.31 9.70 4.31
C THR A 83 8.14 8.28 4.84
N ILE A 84 9.19 7.73 5.45
CA ILE A 84 9.12 6.44 6.14
C ILE A 84 8.15 6.51 7.33
N SER A 85 8.03 7.66 7.99
CA SER A 85 7.03 7.85 9.06
C SER A 85 5.62 7.64 8.53
N ASN A 86 5.30 8.17 7.33
CA ASN A 86 3.98 7.96 6.73
C ASN A 86 3.69 6.48 6.48
N ALA A 87 4.69 5.70 6.10
CA ALA A 87 4.55 4.24 5.94
C ALA A 87 4.33 3.54 7.29
N ILE A 88 5.08 3.91 8.32
CA ILE A 88 4.95 3.33 9.67
C ILE A 88 3.55 3.61 10.25
N ASP A 89 2.99 4.79 10.01
CA ASP A 89 1.65 5.15 10.48
C ASP A 89 0.54 4.24 9.90
N CYS A 90 0.77 3.58 8.76
CA CYS A 90 -0.16 2.59 8.20
C CYS A 90 -0.29 1.33 9.06
N PHE A 91 0.65 1.06 9.95
CA PHE A 91 0.67 -0.16 10.75
C PHE A 91 -0.27 -0.13 11.96
N VAL A 92 -1.17 0.85 12.02
CA VAL A 92 -2.24 0.92 13.02
C VAL A 92 -3.24 -0.23 12.85
N PHE A 93 -3.78 -0.68 13.98
CA PHE A 93 -4.88 -1.65 13.98
C PHE A 93 -6.14 -1.03 13.35
N ALA A 94 -6.54 0.12 13.91
CA ALA A 94 -7.55 1.02 13.40
C ALA A 94 -7.19 2.44 13.86
N PRO A 95 -7.52 3.49 13.09
CA PRO A 95 -7.29 4.87 13.49
C PRO A 95 -8.26 5.30 14.60
N ASN A 96 -7.89 6.35 15.34
CA ASN A 96 -8.69 6.87 16.47
C ASN A 96 -10.06 7.41 16.06
N TRP A 97 -10.24 7.77 14.79
CA TRP A 97 -11.49 8.25 14.23
C TRP A 97 -12.41 7.13 13.73
N ALA A 98 -11.94 5.87 13.70
CA ALA A 98 -12.77 4.74 13.27
C ALA A 98 -13.89 4.47 14.28
N HIS A 99 -15.09 4.12 13.80
CA HIS A 99 -16.20 3.81 14.68
C HIS A 99 -15.95 2.49 15.40
N SER A 100 -16.53 2.32 16.60
CA SER A 100 -16.37 1.11 17.40
C SER A 100 -16.78 -0.16 16.67
N ILE A 101 -17.81 -0.10 15.82
CA ILE A 101 -18.26 -1.21 14.98
C ILE A 101 -17.19 -1.63 13.96
N ASP A 102 -16.51 -0.66 13.35
CA ASP A 102 -15.44 -0.91 12.38
C ASP A 102 -14.26 -1.58 13.09
N VAL A 103 -13.84 -1.01 14.22
CA VAL A 103 -12.73 -1.54 15.03
C VAL A 103 -12.99 -3.00 15.44
N GLN A 104 -14.22 -3.34 15.82
CA GLN A 104 -14.60 -4.71 16.19
C GLN A 104 -14.60 -5.68 15.01
N ALA A 105 -14.84 -5.20 13.79
CA ALA A 105 -14.82 -6.01 12.57
C ALA A 105 -13.40 -6.26 12.04
N VAL A 106 -12.43 -5.40 12.36
CA VAL A 106 -11.04 -5.51 11.86
C VAL A 106 -10.40 -6.83 12.27
N ARG A 107 -9.83 -7.53 11.28
CA ARG A 107 -8.94 -8.68 11.47
C ARG A 107 -7.69 -8.46 10.63
N LYS A 108 -6.50 -8.49 11.23
CA LYS A 108 -5.24 -8.32 10.51
C LYS A 108 -4.78 -9.63 9.85
N TYR A 109 -3.97 -9.50 8.81
CA TYR A 109 -3.20 -10.62 8.27
C TYR A 109 -2.02 -10.92 9.19
N GLU A 110 -1.54 -12.16 9.15
CA GLU A 110 -0.41 -12.59 9.98
C GLU A 110 0.94 -12.13 9.40
N SER A 111 1.03 -11.99 8.08
CA SER A 111 2.20 -11.47 7.37
C SER A 111 1.83 -11.00 5.97
N LEU A 112 2.78 -10.39 5.26
CA LEU A 112 2.58 -10.02 3.86
C LEU A 112 2.27 -11.27 3.02
N GLU A 113 2.91 -12.40 3.32
CA GLU A 113 2.68 -13.69 2.64
C GLU A 113 1.24 -14.20 2.82
N ASP A 114 0.66 -14.18 4.03
CA ASP A 114 -0.77 -14.52 4.24
C ASP A 114 -1.70 -13.62 3.41
N TRP A 115 -1.35 -12.33 3.29
CA TRP A 115 -2.09 -11.42 2.42
C TRP A 115 -1.95 -11.81 0.94
N MET A 116 -0.74 -12.14 0.49
CA MET A 116 -0.42 -12.47 -0.91
C MET A 116 -0.99 -13.80 -1.38
N GLU A 117 -1.07 -14.83 -0.54
CA GLU A 117 -1.71 -16.12 -0.87
C GLU A 117 -3.17 -15.94 -1.33
N ARG A 118 -3.78 -14.81 -0.98
CA ARG A 118 -5.16 -14.44 -1.32
C ARG A 118 -5.25 -13.49 -2.52
N GLN A 119 -4.12 -13.10 -3.12
CA GLN A 119 -4.03 -12.25 -4.30
C GLN A 119 -3.62 -13.05 -5.53
N THR A 120 -4.31 -12.85 -6.65
CA THR A 120 -4.10 -13.63 -7.88
C THR A 120 -3.00 -13.09 -8.82
N VAL A 121 -2.41 -11.90 -8.56
CA VAL A 121 -1.72 -11.13 -9.64
C VAL A 121 -0.47 -10.32 -9.20
N LEU A 122 0.31 -10.72 -8.19
CA LEU A 122 1.48 -9.92 -7.75
C LEU A 122 2.81 -10.67 -7.91
N GLU A 123 3.83 -9.94 -8.37
CA GLU A 123 5.21 -10.44 -8.53
C GLU A 123 6.14 -9.74 -7.53
N TYR A 124 7.14 -10.47 -7.07
CA TYR A 124 7.93 -10.14 -5.90
C TYR A 124 9.24 -9.44 -6.27
N LYS A 125 9.63 -8.45 -5.46
CA LYS A 125 11.02 -7.99 -5.40
C LYS A 125 11.49 -8.03 -3.96
N PHE A 126 12.00 -9.18 -3.55
CA PHE A 126 12.77 -9.32 -2.32
C PHE A 126 14.12 -8.61 -2.51
N CYS A 127 14.54 -7.87 -1.50
CA CYS A 127 15.91 -7.39 -1.36
C CYS A 127 16.49 -8.04 -0.11
#